data_AF-A0A433V9M0-F1
#
_entry.id   AF-A0A433V9M0-F1
#
_cell.length_a   1.000
_cell.length_b   1.000
_cell.length_c   1.000
_cell.angle_alpha   90.00
_cell.angle_beta   90.00
_cell.angle_gamma   90.00
#
_symmetry.space_group_name_H-M   'P 1'
#
loop_
_entity.id
_entity.type
_entity.pdbx_description
1 polymer ?
#
loop_
_entity_poly.entity_id
_entity_poly.type
_entity_poly.pdbx_seq_one_letter_code
_entity_poly.pdbx_strand_id
1 'polypeptide(L)'
;MLALIILLLLTSLVIGFAWISFLFIFQPQQLGWINKLLPQWAQIKVAKSEAQTVAQIEAAVNKLGLQKGEIIFNEDSFLLPIYKQRSNCQSDCKEIVELRVYQQALDLEFKREPEKHYLLTTQIAIAGPEESFVIAPLVNATNENQGSSISLPVTEIKRLEGASKDSGTWYYLLGQRSEGTYNINYGHILYFNPARYHIQQLISWTSPTGTLPQWQQVTGNSNKELVINQTVGLEPQLQVYQVKSVKTFLNPVELNEITLKPAALKDSSFEKAISMARSGLWTPAYNSLKSIKKQKKNISSNALAQIDVIRLHSQISKTQADTTWASPSQQVLANLIDGRWGKALEAFKTTHKQNSLEISQSLKADSGRLWSRVEAALEVNPNQKGSASLGSINSGITIWRRTRLFMVKGTIQR
;
A
#
# COMPACT_ATOMS: atom_id res chain seq x y z
N MET A 1 14.82 -5.22 70.65
CA MET A 1 13.78 -5.97 69.91
C MET A 1 12.66 -5.04 69.40
N LEU A 2 12.10 -4.16 70.24
CA LEU A 2 11.04 -3.22 69.86
C LEU A 2 11.42 -2.28 68.69
N ALA A 3 12.63 -1.71 68.72
CA ALA A 3 13.11 -0.81 67.66
C ALA A 3 13.27 -1.52 66.29
N LEU A 4 13.63 -2.81 66.29
CA LEU A 4 13.78 -3.59 65.06
C LEU A 4 12.41 -3.91 64.44
N ILE A 5 11.41 -4.18 65.28
CA ILE A 5 10.02 -4.40 64.86
C ILE A 5 9.42 -3.13 64.28
N ILE A 6 9.68 -1.96 64.91
CA ILE A 6 9.23 -0.65 64.41
C ILE A 6 9.91 -0.32 63.07
N LEU A 7 11.21 -0.60 62.92
CA LEU A 7 11.93 -0.37 61.67
C LEU A 7 11.38 -1.26 60.53
N LEU A 8 11.12 -2.54 60.81
CA LEU A 8 10.55 -3.47 59.83
C LEU A 8 9.12 -3.08 59.42
N LEU A 9 8.29 -2.63 60.37
CA LEU A 9 6.94 -2.12 60.12
C LEU A 9 6.96 -0.83 59.29
N LEU A 10 7.92 0.06 59.51
CA LEU A 10 8.07 1.28 58.71
C LEU A 10 8.54 0.98 57.28
N THR A 11 9.46 0.03 57.10
CA THR A 11 9.95 -0.35 55.76
C THR A 11 8.87 -1.03 54.91
N SER A 12 8.03 -1.88 55.49
CA SER A 12 6.93 -2.52 54.76
C SER A 12 5.84 -1.51 54.36
N LEU A 13 5.60 -0.50 55.19
CA LEU A 13 4.67 0.60 54.89
C LEU A 13 5.13 1.40 53.66
N VAL A 14 6.42 1.78 53.61
CA VAL A 14 6.98 2.57 52.51
C VAL A 14 6.92 1.81 51.18
N ILE A 15 7.24 0.51 51.18
CA ILE A 15 7.15 -0.34 49.98
C ILE A 15 5.69 -0.48 49.53
N GLY A 16 4.75 -0.65 50.47
CA GLY A 16 3.32 -0.71 50.17
C GLY A 16 2.80 0.57 49.53
N PHE A 17 3.16 1.74 50.08
CA PHE A 17 2.77 3.03 49.52
C PHE A 17 3.41 3.29 48.16
N ALA A 18 4.69 2.96 47.97
CA ALA A 18 5.35 3.10 46.68
C ALA A 18 4.70 2.21 45.60
N TRP A 19 4.30 0.98 45.95
CA TRP A 19 3.59 0.08 45.05
C TRP A 19 2.19 0.60 44.69
N ILE A 20 1.45 1.11 45.66
CA ILE A 20 0.13 1.71 45.43
C ILE A 20 0.25 2.97 44.55
N SER A 21 1.26 3.82 44.79
CA SER A 21 1.55 4.99 43.94
C SER A 21 1.91 4.59 42.51
N PHE A 22 2.71 3.52 42.34
CA PHE A 22 3.02 2.96 41.03
C PHE A 22 1.74 2.48 40.31
N LEU A 23 0.87 1.74 41.00
CA LEU A 23 -0.43 1.32 40.44
C LEU A 23 -1.32 2.52 40.09
N PHE A 24 -1.31 3.60 40.88
CA PHE A 24 -2.11 4.80 40.63
C PHE A 24 -1.67 5.56 39.38
N ILE A 25 -0.36 5.60 39.11
CA ILE A 25 0.20 6.31 37.95
C ILE A 25 0.07 5.47 36.67
N PHE A 26 0.33 4.16 36.74
CA PHE A 26 0.47 3.33 35.55
C PHE A 26 -0.77 2.46 35.24
N GLN A 27 -1.61 2.14 36.22
CA GLN A 27 -2.78 1.26 36.07
C GLN A 27 -3.97 1.73 36.95
N PRO A 28 -4.46 2.98 36.80
CA PRO A 28 -5.47 3.56 37.70
C PRO A 28 -6.80 2.78 37.73
N GLN A 29 -7.10 1.98 36.70
CA GLN A 29 -8.29 1.14 36.63
C GLN A 29 -8.24 -0.09 37.56
N GLN A 30 -7.05 -0.61 37.90
CA GLN A 30 -6.91 -1.78 38.77
C GLN A 30 -7.18 -1.49 40.26
N LEU A 31 -7.35 -0.22 40.63
CA LEU A 31 -7.58 0.23 42.01
C LEU A 31 -9.07 0.37 42.36
N GLY A 32 -9.99 -0.08 41.49
CA GLY A 32 -11.44 -0.02 41.72
C GLY A 32 -11.90 -0.75 43.00
N TRP A 33 -11.12 -1.72 43.51
CA TRP A 33 -11.41 -2.39 44.79
C TRP A 33 -11.32 -1.46 46.01
N ILE A 34 -10.51 -0.40 45.95
CA ILE A 34 -10.33 0.56 47.06
C ILE A 34 -11.61 1.38 47.28
N ASN A 35 -12.39 1.63 46.22
CA ASN A 35 -13.68 2.32 46.32
C ASN A 35 -14.72 1.58 47.18
N LYS A 36 -14.56 0.26 47.39
CA LYS A 36 -15.42 -0.54 48.28
C LYS A 36 -15.10 -0.31 49.76
N LEU A 37 -13.90 0.19 50.08
CA LEU A 37 -13.41 0.45 51.44
C LEU A 37 -13.48 1.95 51.80
N LEU A 38 -13.74 2.82 50.83
CA LEU A 38 -13.81 4.27 51.03
C LEU A 38 -15.26 4.74 51.24
N PRO A 39 -15.50 5.66 52.19
CA PRO A 39 -16.80 6.31 52.37
C PRO A 39 -17.16 7.15 51.13
N GLN A 40 -18.46 7.39 50.90
CA GLN A 40 -18.98 8.03 49.67
C GLN A 40 -18.29 9.36 49.30
N TRP A 41 -17.86 10.15 50.28
CA TRP A 41 -17.17 11.43 50.06
C TRP A 41 -15.71 11.29 49.60
N ALA A 42 -15.09 10.11 49.79
CA ALA A 42 -13.71 9.81 49.44
C ALA A 42 -13.59 8.86 48.24
N GLN A 43 -14.72 8.41 47.67
CA GLN A 43 -14.69 7.50 46.53
C GLN A 43 -13.98 8.17 45.36
N ILE A 44 -12.94 7.49 44.87
CA ILE A 44 -12.17 7.94 43.73
C ILE A 44 -13.08 7.78 42.53
N LYS A 45 -13.36 8.87 41.82
CA LYS A 45 -14.01 8.84 40.51
C LYS A 45 -13.03 8.23 39.50
N VAL A 46 -12.80 6.94 39.61
CA VAL A 46 -12.30 6.14 38.49
C VAL A 46 -13.38 6.31 37.45
N ALA A 47 -13.06 6.94 36.31
CA ALA A 47 -13.95 6.94 35.17
C ALA A 47 -14.34 5.47 34.98
N LYS A 48 -15.59 5.14 35.30
CA LYS A 48 -16.10 3.77 35.23
C LYS A 48 -15.69 3.32 33.85
N SER A 49 -14.79 2.35 33.74
CA SER A 49 -14.46 1.83 32.42
C SER A 49 -15.80 1.26 31.97
N GLU A 50 -16.47 1.93 31.02
CA GLU A 50 -17.80 1.55 30.57
C GLU A 50 -17.59 0.31 29.71
N ALA A 51 -17.24 -0.79 30.36
CA ALA A 51 -17.23 -2.09 29.74
C ALA A 51 -18.66 -2.35 29.29
N GLN A 52 -18.81 -2.58 28.01
CA GLN A 52 -20.11 -2.72 27.36
C GLN A 52 -20.24 -4.11 26.76
N THR A 53 -21.46 -4.63 26.76
CA THR A 53 -21.79 -5.82 25.98
C THR A 53 -21.89 -5.46 24.50
N VAL A 54 -21.78 -6.44 23.61
CA VAL A 54 -21.92 -6.22 22.16
C VAL A 54 -23.27 -5.56 21.82
N ALA A 55 -24.34 -5.90 22.55
CA ALA A 55 -25.65 -5.30 22.37
C ALA A 55 -25.69 -3.82 22.79
N GLN A 56 -25.03 -3.47 23.90
CA GLN A 56 -24.90 -2.07 24.34
C GLN A 56 -24.07 -1.24 23.35
N ILE A 57 -22.98 -1.80 22.82
CA ILE A 57 -22.15 -1.17 21.79
C ILE A 57 -22.99 -0.89 20.54
N GLU A 58 -23.76 -1.87 20.09
CA GLU A 58 -24.64 -1.73 18.92
C GLU A 58 -25.72 -0.67 19.13
N ALA A 59 -26.36 -0.66 20.31
CA ALA A 59 -27.35 0.37 20.65
C ALA A 59 -26.73 1.78 20.65
N ALA A 60 -25.50 1.94 21.16
CA ALA A 60 -24.77 3.20 21.15
C ALA A 60 -24.44 3.66 19.72
N VAL A 61 -24.00 2.74 18.86
CA VAL A 61 -23.72 3.03 17.43
C VAL A 61 -24.99 3.45 16.70
N ASN A 62 -26.09 2.73 16.89
CA ASN A 62 -27.38 3.02 16.24
C ASN A 62 -27.95 4.37 16.68
N LYS A 63 -27.78 4.76 17.96
CA LYS A 63 -28.21 6.07 18.48
C LYS A 63 -27.52 7.24 17.76
N LEU A 64 -26.34 7.02 17.19
CA LEU A 64 -25.59 8.03 16.40
C LEU A 64 -26.01 8.04 14.91
N GLY A 65 -26.99 7.23 14.50
CA GLY A 65 -27.38 7.07 13.10
C GLY A 65 -26.33 6.32 12.27
N LEU A 66 -25.39 5.64 12.94
CA LEU A 66 -24.38 4.79 12.33
C LEU A 66 -24.83 3.33 12.43
N GLN A 67 -24.18 2.44 11.68
CA GLN A 67 -24.50 1.02 11.66
C GLN A 67 -23.27 0.19 11.99
N LYS A 68 -23.46 -0.87 12.79
CA LYS A 68 -22.41 -1.85 13.07
C LYS A 68 -22.16 -2.73 11.84
N GLY A 69 -20.89 -3.00 11.56
CA GLY A 69 -20.42 -4.01 10.62
C GLY A 69 -20.33 -5.42 11.19
N GLU A 70 -19.84 -6.35 10.38
CA GLU A 70 -19.47 -7.68 10.87
C GLU A 70 -18.31 -7.58 11.87
N ILE A 71 -18.46 -8.25 13.02
CA ILE A 71 -17.43 -8.27 14.07
C ILE A 71 -16.33 -9.24 13.66
N ILE A 72 -15.10 -8.76 13.63
CA ILE A 72 -13.93 -9.58 13.36
C ILE A 72 -13.26 -9.93 14.69
N PHE A 73 -13.54 -11.13 15.19
CA PHE A 73 -13.00 -11.61 16.46
C PHE A 73 -11.52 -11.99 16.34
N ASN A 74 -10.76 -11.58 17.35
CA ASN A 74 -9.45 -12.10 17.74
C ASN A 74 -9.62 -12.84 19.09
N GLU A 75 -8.54 -13.40 19.64
CA GLU A 75 -8.61 -14.28 20.82
C GLU A 75 -9.39 -13.66 22.01
N ASP A 76 -9.03 -12.45 22.41
CA ASP A 76 -9.57 -11.72 23.56
C ASP A 76 -10.00 -10.28 23.20
N SER A 77 -10.13 -10.00 21.91
CA SER A 77 -10.50 -8.70 21.38
C SER A 77 -11.28 -8.85 20.08
N PHE A 78 -11.89 -7.77 19.61
CA PHE A 78 -12.47 -7.74 18.27
C PHE A 78 -12.32 -6.38 17.61
N LEU A 79 -12.32 -6.39 16.29
CA LEU A 79 -12.41 -5.23 15.43
C LEU A 79 -13.85 -5.06 14.97
N LEU A 80 -14.39 -3.86 15.14
CA LEU A 80 -15.74 -3.48 14.76
C LEU A 80 -15.70 -2.36 13.72
N PRO A 81 -16.09 -2.65 12.47
CA PRO A 81 -16.30 -1.63 11.46
C PRO A 81 -17.60 -0.87 11.72
N ILE A 82 -17.57 0.45 11.56
CA ILE A 82 -18.75 1.31 11.69
C ILE A 82 -19.07 1.92 10.33
N TYR A 83 -20.31 1.75 9.92
CA TYR A 83 -20.83 2.16 8.64
C TYR A 83 -21.68 3.41 8.76
N LYS A 84 -21.60 4.27 7.75
CA LYS A 84 -22.53 5.37 7.52
C LYS A 84 -23.25 5.18 6.19
N GLN A 85 -24.54 5.49 6.17
CA GLN A 85 -25.30 5.55 4.93
C GLN A 85 -24.90 6.82 4.16
N ARG A 86 -24.48 6.67 2.90
CA ARG A 86 -24.20 7.79 2.01
C ARG A 86 -25.51 8.40 1.49
N SER A 87 -25.53 9.72 1.36
CA SER A 87 -26.59 10.43 0.63
C SER A 87 -26.45 10.20 -0.88
N ASN A 88 -27.57 10.10 -1.60
CA ASN A 88 -27.62 10.05 -3.07
C ASN A 88 -26.82 8.91 -3.72
N CYS A 89 -26.84 7.72 -3.11
CA CYS A 89 -26.18 6.52 -3.65
C CYS A 89 -27.15 5.65 -4.46
N GLN A 90 -26.67 5.05 -5.55
CA GLN A 90 -27.42 4.07 -6.36
C GLN A 90 -27.03 2.62 -6.02
N SER A 91 -25.75 2.37 -5.73
CA SER A 91 -25.21 1.08 -5.26
C SER A 91 -24.16 1.30 -4.17
N ASP A 92 -23.91 0.26 -3.36
CA ASP A 92 -22.94 0.24 -2.26
C ASP A 92 -23.05 1.46 -1.35
N CYS A 93 -24.26 1.68 -0.86
CA CYS A 93 -24.67 2.88 -0.15
C CYS A 93 -24.10 3.06 1.25
N LYS A 94 -23.31 2.11 1.73
CA LYS A 94 -22.70 2.16 3.05
C LYS A 94 -21.20 2.29 2.87
N GLU A 95 -20.60 3.19 3.62
CA GLU A 95 -19.14 3.34 3.69
C GLU A 95 -18.66 3.14 5.11
N ILE A 96 -17.48 2.55 5.27
CA ILE A 96 -16.80 2.44 6.55
C ILE A 96 -16.25 3.83 6.88
N VAL A 97 -16.76 4.43 7.95
CA VAL A 97 -16.32 5.75 8.44
C VAL A 97 -15.42 5.65 9.65
N GLU A 98 -15.38 4.49 10.29
CA GLU A 98 -14.64 4.31 11.53
C GLU A 98 -14.35 2.83 11.79
N LEU A 99 -13.24 2.56 12.46
CA LEU A 99 -12.91 1.25 13.01
C LEU A 99 -12.68 1.37 14.51
N ARG A 100 -13.31 0.47 15.28
CA ARG A 100 -13.17 0.38 16.73
C ARG A 100 -12.56 -0.95 17.13
N VAL A 101 -11.58 -0.93 18.01
CA VAL A 101 -11.04 -2.13 18.66
C VAL A 101 -11.56 -2.21 20.07
N TYR A 102 -12.09 -3.37 20.42
CA TYR A 102 -12.58 -3.67 21.75
C TYR A 102 -11.79 -4.84 22.35
N GLN A 103 -11.39 -4.71 23.62
CA GLN A 103 -10.74 -5.76 24.40
C GLN A 103 -11.69 -6.29 25.45
N GLN A 104 -11.69 -7.60 25.69
CA GLN A 104 -12.50 -8.20 26.73
C GLN A 104 -12.10 -7.66 28.12
N ALA A 105 -13.08 -7.18 28.89
CA ALA A 105 -12.87 -6.76 30.27
C ALA A 105 -12.63 -7.98 31.16
N LEU A 106 -11.57 -7.93 31.98
CA LEU A 106 -11.16 -9.03 32.85
C LEU A 106 -11.41 -8.76 34.34
N ASP A 107 -12.01 -7.61 34.66
CA ASP A 107 -12.30 -7.24 36.04
C ASP A 107 -13.25 -8.25 36.69
N LEU A 108 -13.05 -8.51 37.98
CA LEU A 108 -13.80 -9.52 38.73
C LEU A 108 -15.31 -9.27 38.74
N GLU A 109 -15.70 -8.01 38.60
CA GLU A 109 -17.09 -7.57 38.51
C GLU A 109 -17.77 -8.09 37.22
N PHE A 110 -17.08 -8.04 36.07
CA PHE A 110 -17.63 -8.55 34.80
C PHE A 110 -17.45 -10.05 34.62
N LYS A 111 -16.46 -10.68 35.27
CA LYS A 111 -16.26 -12.15 35.20
C LYS A 111 -17.43 -12.96 35.77
N ARG A 112 -18.26 -12.36 36.62
CA ARG A 112 -19.42 -13.01 37.24
C ARG A 112 -20.69 -12.86 36.42
N GLU A 113 -20.67 -12.02 35.39
CA GLU A 113 -21.81 -11.80 34.52
C GLU A 113 -21.84 -12.84 33.39
N PRO A 114 -23.03 -13.27 32.94
CA PRO A 114 -23.16 -14.26 31.87
C PRO A 114 -22.70 -13.72 30.52
N GLU A 115 -22.81 -12.41 30.29
CA GLU A 115 -22.39 -11.75 29.06
C GLU A 115 -20.96 -11.22 29.15
N LYS A 116 -20.19 -11.41 28.07
CA LYS A 116 -18.85 -10.83 27.96
C LYS A 116 -18.95 -9.31 27.80
N HIS A 117 -18.18 -8.60 28.61
CA HIS A 117 -18.04 -7.16 28.54
C HIS A 117 -16.73 -6.77 27.88
N TYR A 118 -16.73 -5.63 27.19
CA TYR A 118 -15.59 -5.16 26.42
C TYR A 118 -15.32 -3.68 26.60
N LEU A 119 -14.04 -3.32 26.58
CA LEU A 119 -13.52 -1.97 26.67
C LEU A 119 -13.05 -1.49 25.31
N LEU A 120 -13.47 -0.30 24.90
CA LEU A 120 -12.94 0.36 23.69
C LEU A 120 -11.48 0.74 23.93
N THR A 121 -10.55 0.16 23.17
CA THR A 121 -9.12 0.42 23.31
C THR A 121 -8.59 1.38 22.26
N THR A 122 -9.10 1.30 21.04
CA THR A 122 -8.70 2.17 19.92
C THR A 122 -9.89 2.48 19.05
N GLN A 123 -9.94 3.71 18.54
CA GLN A 123 -10.92 4.18 17.57
C GLN A 123 -10.18 5.00 16.53
N ILE A 124 -10.34 4.68 15.24
CA ILE A 124 -9.77 5.45 14.14
C ILE A 124 -10.86 5.83 13.15
N ALA A 125 -10.87 7.09 12.71
CA ALA A 125 -11.70 7.55 11.61
C ALA A 125 -11.12 7.03 10.28
N ILE A 126 -11.99 6.63 9.37
CA ILE A 126 -11.64 6.16 8.04
C ILE A 126 -12.21 7.11 7.01
N ALA A 127 -11.32 7.66 6.19
CA ALA A 127 -11.67 8.32 4.94
C ALA A 127 -11.01 7.54 3.81
N GLY A 128 -11.73 7.19 2.75
CA GLY A 128 -11.13 6.46 1.64
C GLY A 128 -10.22 7.34 0.77
N PRO A 129 -9.41 6.72 -0.11
CA PRO A 129 -8.45 7.45 -0.95
C PRO A 129 -9.11 8.46 -1.88
N GLU A 130 -8.42 9.54 -2.21
CA GLU A 130 -8.87 10.52 -3.21
C GLU A 130 -9.03 9.88 -4.60
N GLU A 131 -10.01 10.33 -5.37
CA GLU A 131 -10.24 9.87 -6.74
C GLU A 131 -9.00 10.05 -7.62
N SER A 132 -8.34 11.22 -7.51
CA SER A 132 -7.07 11.53 -8.17
C SER A 132 -6.00 10.45 -7.91
N PHE A 133 -5.88 9.97 -6.67
CA PHE A 133 -4.97 8.89 -6.30
C PHE A 133 -5.39 7.56 -6.92
N VAL A 134 -6.68 7.22 -6.88
CA VAL A 134 -7.19 5.94 -7.38
C VAL A 134 -6.99 5.78 -8.89
N ILE A 135 -7.19 6.86 -9.65
CA ILE A 135 -7.04 6.84 -11.12
C ILE A 135 -5.62 7.21 -11.60
N ALA A 136 -4.73 7.65 -10.72
CA ALA A 136 -3.37 8.08 -11.06
C ALA A 136 -2.60 7.08 -11.95
N PRO A 137 -2.70 5.74 -11.78
CA PRO A 137 -2.01 4.81 -12.68
C PRO A 137 -2.50 4.89 -14.14
N LEU A 138 -3.78 5.21 -14.34
CA LEU A 138 -4.44 5.29 -15.65
C LEU A 138 -4.16 6.63 -16.36
N VAL A 139 -4.01 7.70 -15.58
CA VAL A 139 -3.88 9.06 -16.08
C VAL A 139 -2.40 9.42 -16.20
N ASN A 140 -1.91 9.67 -17.42
CA ASN A 140 -0.59 10.29 -17.57
C ASN A 140 -0.68 11.78 -17.21
N ALA A 141 0.40 12.36 -16.68
CA ALA A 141 0.50 13.75 -16.23
C ALA A 141 0.12 14.82 -17.30
N THR A 142 -0.13 14.42 -18.54
CA THR A 142 -0.53 15.25 -19.67
C THR A 142 -2.02 15.20 -20.02
N ASN A 143 -2.84 14.41 -19.30
CA ASN A 143 -4.29 14.29 -19.57
C ASN A 143 -5.09 15.30 -18.73
N GLU A 144 -6.20 15.80 -19.30
CA GLU A 144 -7.11 16.78 -18.66
C GLU A 144 -7.91 16.19 -17.49
N ASN A 145 -8.07 14.86 -17.42
CA ASN A 145 -8.75 14.18 -16.31
C ASN A 145 -7.78 13.85 -15.17
N GLN A 146 -7.38 14.86 -14.39
CA GLN A 146 -6.48 14.68 -13.22
C GLN A 146 -7.18 14.04 -12.01
N GLY A 147 -8.46 13.66 -12.15
CA GLY A 147 -9.30 13.21 -11.06
C GLY A 147 -9.68 14.34 -10.10
N SER A 148 -10.62 14.07 -9.20
CA SER A 148 -11.00 15.01 -8.15
C SER A 148 -10.25 14.71 -6.85
N SER A 149 -10.22 15.68 -5.94
CA SER A 149 -9.82 15.48 -4.53
C SER A 149 -10.96 14.87 -3.69
N ILE A 150 -12.03 14.37 -4.32
CA ILE A 150 -13.13 13.69 -3.64
C ILE A 150 -12.61 12.36 -3.10
N SER A 151 -12.78 12.13 -1.79
CA SER A 151 -12.53 10.83 -1.17
C SER A 151 -13.54 9.81 -1.70
N LEU A 152 -13.02 8.68 -2.18
CA LEU A 152 -13.83 7.57 -2.63
C LEU A 152 -14.16 6.63 -1.45
N PRO A 153 -15.38 6.09 -1.38
CA PRO A 153 -15.82 5.30 -0.25
C PRO A 153 -15.15 3.92 -0.22
N VAL A 154 -14.79 3.45 0.98
CA VAL A 154 -14.40 2.05 1.22
C VAL A 154 -15.53 1.34 1.94
N THR A 155 -15.86 0.14 1.50
CA THR A 155 -17.12 -0.55 1.89
C THR A 155 -16.87 -1.91 2.54
N GLU A 156 -15.70 -2.49 2.30
CA GLU A 156 -15.32 -3.79 2.86
C GLU A 156 -14.02 -3.70 3.66
N ILE A 157 -13.92 -4.55 4.67
CA ILE A 157 -12.70 -4.82 5.41
C ILE A 157 -12.50 -6.33 5.51
N LYS A 158 -11.30 -6.80 5.21
CA LYS A 158 -10.94 -8.22 5.30
C LYS A 158 -9.52 -8.40 5.81
N ARG A 159 -9.26 -9.57 6.41
CA ARG A 159 -7.92 -9.96 6.84
C ARG A 159 -7.04 -10.19 5.61
N LEU A 160 -5.83 -9.65 5.65
CA LEU A 160 -4.82 -9.84 4.61
C LEU A 160 -3.93 -11.04 4.96
N GLU A 161 -4.26 -12.19 4.39
CA GLU A 161 -3.60 -13.46 4.70
C GLU A 161 -2.20 -13.58 4.10
N GLY A 162 -1.35 -14.35 4.80
CA GLY A 162 -0.05 -14.78 4.29
C GLY A 162 1.15 -13.97 4.79
N ALA A 163 0.94 -12.98 5.66
CA ALA A 163 2.01 -12.29 6.39
C ALA A 163 2.82 -13.26 7.26
N SER A 164 4.06 -12.89 7.61
CA SER A 164 4.87 -13.67 8.56
C SER A 164 4.18 -13.75 9.93
N LYS A 165 4.19 -14.92 10.57
CA LYS A 165 3.43 -15.19 11.82
C LYS A 165 3.75 -14.20 12.96
N ASP A 166 4.97 -13.71 13.03
CA ASP A 166 5.43 -12.81 14.09
C ASP A 166 5.10 -11.32 13.83
N SER A 167 4.42 -11.02 12.73
CA SER A 167 4.23 -9.64 12.26
C SER A 167 2.92 -8.98 12.68
N GLY A 168 2.10 -9.59 13.55
CA GLY A 168 0.76 -9.12 13.97
C GLY A 168 -0.34 -9.43 12.94
N THR A 169 -1.50 -8.79 13.06
CA THR A 169 -2.64 -9.03 12.14
C THR A 169 -2.80 -7.89 11.15
N TRP A 170 -2.92 -8.23 9.87
CA TRP A 170 -3.04 -7.27 8.78
C TRP A 170 -4.44 -7.31 8.19
N TYR A 171 -4.96 -6.15 7.81
CA TYR A 171 -6.24 -6.02 7.13
C TYR A 171 -6.09 -5.11 5.91
N TYR A 172 -6.99 -5.27 4.96
CA TYR A 172 -7.19 -4.29 3.91
C TYR A 172 -8.61 -3.76 3.96
N LEU A 173 -8.76 -2.46 3.72
CA LEU A 173 -10.01 -1.83 3.33
C LEU A 173 -10.13 -1.89 1.81
N LEU A 174 -11.34 -2.13 1.31
CA LEU A 174 -11.64 -2.23 -0.10
C LEU A 174 -12.81 -1.31 -0.47
N GLY A 175 -12.59 -0.49 -1.49
CA GLY A 175 -13.59 0.10 -2.36
C GLY A 175 -13.36 -0.35 -3.79
N GLN A 176 -14.40 -0.26 -4.61
CA GLN A 176 -14.34 -0.65 -6.02
C GLN A 176 -14.88 0.48 -6.88
N ARG A 177 -14.34 0.59 -8.09
CA ARG A 177 -14.79 1.56 -9.09
C ARG A 177 -14.57 1.03 -10.49
N SER A 178 -15.54 1.23 -11.36
CA SER A 178 -15.35 1.02 -12.80
C SER A 178 -14.97 2.32 -13.48
N GLU A 179 -13.94 2.30 -14.32
CA GLU A 179 -13.44 3.44 -15.10
C GLU A 179 -13.07 2.94 -16.50
N GLY A 180 -13.90 3.24 -17.50
CA GLY A 180 -13.75 2.68 -18.85
C GLY A 180 -13.80 1.15 -18.83
N THR A 181 -12.71 0.50 -19.25
CA THR A 181 -12.56 -0.97 -19.24
C THR A 181 -11.93 -1.51 -17.94
N TYR A 182 -11.59 -0.64 -16.99
CA TYR A 182 -10.91 -1.03 -15.76
C TYR A 182 -11.89 -1.19 -14.61
N ASN A 183 -11.74 -2.27 -13.86
CA ASN A 183 -12.38 -2.46 -12.57
C ASN A 183 -11.32 -2.27 -11.49
N ILE A 184 -11.23 -1.04 -11.00
CA ILE A 184 -10.21 -0.59 -10.06
C ILE A 184 -10.63 -1.01 -8.65
N ASN A 185 -9.77 -1.77 -7.98
CA ASN A 185 -9.85 -1.98 -6.55
C ASN A 185 -8.93 -0.99 -5.85
N TYR A 186 -9.37 -0.40 -4.74
CA TYR A 186 -8.57 0.55 -3.97
C TYR A 186 -8.91 0.48 -2.48
N GLY A 187 -8.11 1.12 -1.64
CA GLY A 187 -8.44 1.30 -0.23
C GLY A 187 -7.18 1.53 0.61
N HIS A 188 -7.16 0.93 1.79
CA HIS A 188 -6.09 1.12 2.77
C HIS A 188 -5.54 -0.21 3.28
N ILE A 189 -4.28 -0.22 3.69
CA ILE A 189 -3.69 -1.30 4.47
C ILE A 189 -3.69 -0.88 5.93
N LEU A 190 -4.14 -1.80 6.80
CA LEU A 190 -4.21 -1.60 8.23
C LEU A 190 -3.36 -2.64 8.94
N TYR A 191 -2.83 -2.23 10.08
CA TYR A 191 -2.08 -3.09 10.97
C TYR A 191 -2.70 -3.10 12.37
N PHE A 192 -2.96 -4.29 12.90
CA PHE A 192 -3.40 -4.51 14.26
C PHE A 192 -2.29 -5.16 15.08
N ASN A 193 -1.90 -4.48 16.16
CA ASN A 193 -0.98 -4.98 17.16
C ASN A 193 -1.76 -5.68 18.28
N PRO A 194 -1.78 -7.02 18.35
CA PRO A 194 -2.52 -7.75 19.38
C PRO A 194 -1.99 -7.50 20.79
N ALA A 195 -0.69 -7.22 20.96
CA ALA A 195 -0.09 -6.99 22.28
C ALA A 195 -0.48 -5.64 22.91
N ARG A 196 -1.12 -4.75 22.13
CA ARG A 196 -1.51 -3.39 22.53
C ARG A 196 -2.96 -3.05 22.19
N TYR A 197 -3.70 -3.97 21.57
CA TYR A 197 -5.07 -3.75 21.09
C TYR A 197 -5.20 -2.45 20.30
N HIS A 198 -4.20 -2.19 19.45
CA HIS A 198 -4.08 -0.96 18.69
C HIS A 198 -4.12 -1.24 17.21
N ILE A 199 -4.95 -0.49 16.49
CA ILE A 199 -5.03 -0.53 15.03
C ILE A 199 -4.53 0.79 14.45
N GLN A 200 -3.77 0.69 13.36
CA GLN A 200 -3.25 1.83 12.62
C GLN A 200 -3.50 1.65 11.12
N GLN A 201 -3.80 2.76 10.44
CA GLN A 201 -3.80 2.83 8.98
C GLN A 201 -2.39 3.15 8.50
N LEU A 202 -1.89 2.41 7.49
CA LEU A 202 -0.51 2.50 7.03
C LEU A 202 -0.37 3.19 5.68
N ILE A 203 -0.92 2.60 4.63
CA ILE A 203 -0.82 3.13 3.26
C ILE A 203 -2.16 3.03 2.54
N SER A 204 -2.40 3.98 1.65
CA SER A 204 -3.43 3.87 0.61
C SER A 204 -2.92 3.00 -0.53
N TRP A 205 -3.81 2.30 -1.23
CA TRP A 205 -3.47 1.48 -2.38
C TRP A 205 -4.55 1.54 -3.47
N THR A 206 -4.16 1.26 -4.71
CA THR A 206 -5.04 1.13 -5.88
C THR A 206 -4.49 0.06 -6.81
N SER A 207 -5.36 -0.62 -7.53
CA SER A 207 -5.09 -1.71 -8.45
C SER A 207 -6.04 -1.63 -9.65
N PRO A 208 -5.60 -1.07 -10.79
CA PRO A 208 -6.41 -0.99 -12.00
C PRO A 208 -6.80 -2.35 -12.58
N THR A 209 -6.09 -3.41 -12.21
CA THR A 209 -6.39 -4.78 -12.64
C THR A 209 -7.43 -5.47 -11.75
N GLY A 210 -7.94 -4.79 -10.72
CA GLY A 210 -8.88 -5.37 -9.74
C GLY A 210 -8.25 -6.44 -8.85
N THR A 211 -6.92 -6.53 -8.79
CA THR A 211 -6.24 -7.50 -7.92
C THR A 211 -6.04 -6.94 -6.52
N LEU A 212 -6.19 -7.80 -5.51
CA LEU A 212 -5.96 -7.41 -4.12
C LEU A 212 -4.46 -7.32 -3.81
N PRO A 213 -4.05 -6.51 -2.81
CA PRO A 213 -2.71 -6.55 -2.25
C PRO A 213 -2.38 -7.96 -1.74
N GLN A 214 -1.12 -8.39 -1.82
CA GLN A 214 -0.71 -9.74 -1.43
C GLN A 214 0.65 -9.76 -0.76
N TRP A 215 0.81 -10.66 0.22
CA TRP A 215 2.12 -10.97 0.80
C TRP A 215 2.88 -11.95 -0.10
N GLN A 216 4.01 -11.53 -0.63
CA GLN A 216 4.84 -12.33 -1.52
C GLN A 216 6.32 -12.23 -1.15
N GLN A 217 7.06 -13.30 -1.44
CA GLN A 217 8.50 -13.30 -1.26
C GLN A 217 9.16 -12.65 -2.49
N VAL A 218 9.59 -11.39 -2.36
CA VAL A 218 10.25 -10.64 -3.43
C VAL A 218 11.75 -10.57 -3.19
N THR A 219 12.16 -10.15 -2.00
CA THR A 219 13.60 -10.07 -1.65
C THR A 219 14.04 -11.36 -0.96
N GLY A 220 15.33 -11.67 -0.94
CA GLY A 220 15.84 -12.93 -0.37
C GLY A 220 15.86 -13.02 1.17
N ASN A 221 15.12 -12.18 1.89
CA ASN A 221 15.07 -12.19 3.37
C ASN A 221 14.05 -13.23 3.88
N SER A 222 13.79 -13.34 5.19
CA SER A 222 12.78 -14.29 5.71
C SER A 222 11.34 -13.74 5.72
N ASN A 223 11.16 -12.45 5.41
CA ASN A 223 9.89 -11.74 5.61
C ASN A 223 9.28 -11.38 4.27
N LYS A 224 8.07 -11.87 4.01
CA LYS A 224 7.35 -11.50 2.79
C LYS A 224 7.10 -10.00 2.73
N GLU A 225 7.16 -9.47 1.53
CA GLU A 225 6.81 -8.09 1.21
C GLU A 225 5.35 -7.98 0.80
N LEU A 226 4.75 -6.81 1.06
CA LEU A 226 3.44 -6.48 0.52
C LEU A 226 3.61 -6.02 -0.93
N VAL A 227 2.97 -6.72 -1.86
CA VAL A 227 2.98 -6.40 -3.29
C VAL A 227 1.60 -5.86 -3.69
N ILE A 228 1.60 -4.67 -4.30
CA ILE A 228 0.42 -4.04 -4.88
C ILE A 228 0.62 -3.92 -6.39
N ASN A 229 -0.33 -4.44 -7.16
CA ASN A 229 -0.29 -4.44 -8.61
C ASN A 229 -1.04 -3.24 -9.19
N GLN A 230 -0.28 -2.30 -9.75
CA GLN A 230 -0.77 -1.10 -10.43
C GLN A 230 -0.64 -1.19 -11.96
N THR A 231 -0.42 -2.39 -12.50
CA THR A 231 -0.23 -2.62 -13.94
C THR A 231 -1.41 -2.08 -14.75
N VAL A 232 -1.11 -1.39 -15.86
CA VAL A 232 -2.11 -0.85 -16.78
C VAL A 232 -1.87 -1.44 -18.16
N GLY A 233 -2.79 -2.28 -18.62
CA GLY A 233 -2.62 -3.02 -19.87
C GLY A 233 -1.35 -3.88 -19.85
N LEU A 234 -0.46 -3.66 -20.82
CA LEU A 234 0.83 -4.36 -20.91
C LEU A 234 1.94 -3.72 -20.07
N GLU A 235 1.71 -2.58 -19.42
CA GLU A 235 2.76 -1.85 -18.70
C GLU A 235 2.88 -2.30 -17.25
N PRO A 236 3.93 -3.09 -16.88
CA PRO A 236 4.06 -3.62 -15.53
C PRO A 236 4.35 -2.50 -14.55
N GLN A 237 3.54 -2.42 -13.49
CA GLN A 237 3.76 -1.53 -12.36
C GLN A 237 3.40 -2.26 -11.08
N LEU A 238 4.42 -2.57 -10.27
CA LEU A 238 4.27 -3.20 -8.97
C LEU A 238 4.93 -2.34 -7.93
N GLN A 239 4.21 -2.04 -6.86
CA GLN A 239 4.79 -1.47 -5.66
C GLN A 239 5.08 -2.60 -4.67
N VAL A 240 6.27 -2.56 -4.08
CA VAL A 240 6.73 -3.58 -3.13
C VAL A 240 7.15 -2.91 -1.85
N TYR A 241 6.49 -3.27 -0.74
CA TYR A 241 6.72 -2.67 0.57
C TYR A 241 7.31 -3.68 1.55
N GLN A 242 8.40 -3.28 2.21
CA GLN A 242 9.01 -4.03 3.28
C GLN A 242 8.44 -3.61 4.62
N VAL A 243 8.14 -4.61 5.45
CA VAL A 243 7.73 -4.43 6.84
C VAL A 243 8.96 -4.02 7.66
N LYS A 244 8.91 -2.86 8.32
CA LYS A 244 9.94 -2.39 9.25
C LYS A 244 9.35 -2.16 10.64
N SER A 245 10.03 -2.67 11.65
CA SER A 245 9.69 -2.37 13.04
C SER A 245 10.30 -1.02 13.42
N VAL A 246 9.48 -0.13 13.96
CA VAL A 246 9.94 1.15 14.52
C VAL A 246 10.00 1.01 16.03
N LYS A 247 11.10 1.49 16.62
CA LYS A 247 11.30 1.53 18.07
C LYS A 247 10.49 2.68 18.70
N THR A 248 9.16 2.58 18.72
CA THR A 248 8.33 3.51 19.50
C THR A 248 7.43 2.75 20.48
N PHE A 249 6.86 3.46 21.46
CA PHE A 249 6.11 2.88 22.58
C PHE A 249 4.93 1.99 22.17
N LEU A 250 4.32 2.25 21.00
CA LEU A 250 3.20 1.47 20.46
C LEU A 250 3.63 0.30 19.55
N ASN A 251 4.94 0.09 19.37
CA ASN A 251 5.54 -0.78 18.34
C ASN A 251 4.83 -0.66 16.97
N PRO A 252 4.76 0.55 16.39
CA PRO A 252 4.19 0.72 15.07
C PRO A 252 5.15 0.07 14.08
N VAL A 253 4.58 -0.84 13.32
CA VAL A 253 5.18 -1.33 12.09
C VAL A 253 4.98 -0.26 11.03
N GLU A 254 5.97 -0.08 10.15
CA GLU A 254 5.86 0.74 8.95
C GLU A 254 5.99 -0.14 7.70
N LEU A 255 5.35 0.31 6.62
CA LEU A 255 5.51 -0.24 5.28
C LEU A 255 6.38 0.72 4.46
N ASN A 256 7.61 0.30 4.18
CA ASN A 256 8.54 1.11 3.41
C ASN A 256 8.64 0.57 1.99
N GLU A 257 8.29 1.40 1.00
CA GLU A 257 8.44 1.04 -0.41
C GLU A 257 9.93 0.81 -0.74
N ILE A 258 10.21 -0.27 -1.48
CA ILE A 258 11.50 -0.47 -2.14
C ILE A 258 11.55 0.45 -3.37
N THR A 259 11.88 1.72 -3.12
CA THR A 259 11.97 2.73 -4.18
C THR A 259 13.23 2.57 -5.03
N LEU A 260 13.13 2.95 -6.30
CA LEU A 260 14.27 3.08 -7.23
C LEU A 260 14.93 4.46 -7.15
N LYS A 261 14.48 5.37 -6.28
CA LYS A 261 15.05 6.72 -6.10
C LYS A 261 15.31 7.02 -4.62
N PRO A 262 16.55 7.35 -4.21
CA PRO A 262 17.79 7.31 -5.01
C PRO A 262 18.28 5.89 -5.29
N ALA A 263 19.28 5.74 -6.17
CA ALA A 263 19.98 4.47 -6.32
C ALA A 263 20.68 4.10 -5.00
N ALA A 264 20.53 2.84 -4.57
CA ALA A 264 21.08 2.36 -3.30
C ALA A 264 22.61 2.17 -3.32
N LEU A 265 23.21 2.16 -4.51
CA LEU A 265 24.65 2.04 -4.70
C LEU A 265 25.16 3.22 -5.55
N LYS A 266 26.13 3.96 -5.01
CA LYS A 266 26.86 5.03 -5.71
C LYS A 266 27.85 4.40 -6.68
N ASP A 267 27.35 4.00 -7.84
CA ASP A 267 28.13 3.41 -8.93
C ASP A 267 27.48 3.79 -10.24
N SER A 268 28.24 4.38 -11.17
CA SER A 268 27.68 4.91 -12.42
C SER A 268 26.95 3.83 -13.24
N SER A 269 27.45 2.59 -13.26
CA SER A 269 26.81 1.49 -13.99
C SER A 269 25.50 1.06 -13.32
N PHE A 270 25.48 1.06 -11.98
CA PHE A 270 24.27 0.77 -11.21
C PHE A 270 23.23 1.88 -11.38
N GLU A 271 23.62 3.15 -11.26
CA GLU A 271 22.75 4.31 -11.44
C GLU A 271 22.12 4.35 -12.84
N LYS A 272 22.90 4.05 -13.90
CA LYS A 272 22.39 3.91 -15.27
C LYS A 272 21.37 2.77 -15.38
N ALA A 273 21.63 1.64 -14.74
CA ALA A 273 20.67 0.52 -14.75
C ALA A 273 19.38 0.85 -13.99
N ILE A 274 19.47 1.54 -12.85
CA ILE A 274 18.32 2.07 -12.13
C ILE A 274 17.55 3.09 -12.99
N SER A 275 18.25 3.96 -13.73
CA SER A 275 17.63 4.91 -14.67
C SER A 275 16.84 4.20 -15.77
N MET A 276 17.43 3.17 -16.40
CA MET A 276 16.73 2.33 -17.38
C MET A 276 15.49 1.66 -16.78
N ALA A 277 15.57 1.11 -15.56
CA ALA A 277 14.42 0.51 -14.91
C ALA A 277 13.30 1.54 -14.67
N ARG A 278 13.66 2.76 -14.26
CA ARG A 278 12.70 3.85 -14.01
C ARG A 278 12.00 4.37 -15.27
N SER A 279 12.60 4.23 -16.45
CA SER A 279 11.91 4.47 -17.73
C SER A 279 11.04 3.29 -18.16
N GLY A 280 11.10 2.18 -17.43
CA GLY A 280 10.36 0.95 -17.67
C GLY A 280 11.12 -0.11 -18.47
N LEU A 281 12.39 0.12 -18.82
CA LEU A 281 13.25 -0.87 -19.48
C LEU A 281 13.71 -1.96 -18.50
N TRP A 282 12.76 -2.72 -17.97
CA TRP A 282 12.94 -3.66 -16.88
C TRP A 282 13.96 -4.76 -17.20
N THR A 283 13.81 -5.44 -18.33
CA THR A 283 14.71 -6.55 -18.72
C THR A 283 16.13 -6.09 -19.07
N PRO A 284 16.35 -5.04 -19.89
CA PRO A 284 17.69 -4.49 -20.11
C PRO A 284 18.37 -4.03 -18.82
N ALA A 285 17.62 -3.37 -17.92
CA ALA A 285 18.11 -2.95 -16.61
C ALA A 285 18.52 -4.16 -15.75
N TYR A 286 17.66 -5.17 -15.65
CA TYR A 286 17.93 -6.37 -14.87
C TYR A 286 19.17 -7.12 -15.37
N ASN A 287 19.33 -7.25 -16.70
CA ASN A 287 20.51 -7.88 -17.28
C ASN A 287 21.81 -7.13 -16.92
N SER A 288 21.77 -5.80 -16.95
CA SER A 288 22.89 -4.95 -16.53
C SER A 288 23.22 -5.14 -15.05
N LEU A 289 22.20 -5.13 -14.20
CA LEU A 289 22.33 -5.35 -12.75
C LEU A 289 22.85 -6.75 -12.41
N LYS A 290 22.49 -7.78 -13.17
CA LYS A 290 23.01 -9.14 -13.00
C LYS A 290 24.52 -9.19 -13.22
N SER A 291 25.04 -8.46 -14.20
CA SER A 291 26.48 -8.36 -14.46
C SER A 291 27.20 -7.61 -13.32
N ILE A 292 26.63 -6.50 -12.85
CA ILE A 292 27.16 -5.75 -11.70
C ILE A 292 27.18 -6.62 -10.43
N LYS A 293 26.11 -7.39 -10.19
CA LYS A 293 26.00 -8.33 -9.07
C LYS A 293 27.08 -9.41 -9.07
N LYS A 294 27.52 -9.86 -10.25
CA LYS A 294 28.63 -10.82 -10.36
C LYS A 294 30.01 -10.19 -10.11
N GLN A 295 30.18 -8.92 -10.48
CA GLN A 295 31.46 -8.21 -10.38
C GLN A 295 31.73 -7.70 -8.96
N LYS A 296 30.68 -7.33 -8.21
CA LYS A 296 30.83 -6.80 -6.86
C LYS A 296 30.64 -7.88 -5.80
N LYS A 297 31.62 -8.03 -4.92
CA LYS A 297 31.57 -8.98 -3.79
C LYS A 297 30.62 -8.54 -2.66
N ASN A 298 30.48 -7.23 -2.41
CA ASN A 298 29.69 -6.70 -1.30
C ASN A 298 28.60 -5.74 -1.81
N ILE A 299 27.41 -6.27 -2.04
CA ILE A 299 26.21 -5.47 -2.38
C ILE A 299 25.35 -5.34 -1.12
N SER A 300 24.92 -4.11 -0.82
CA SER A 300 24.05 -3.84 0.32
C SER A 300 22.67 -4.48 0.14
N SER A 301 21.99 -4.75 1.25
CA SER A 301 20.61 -5.27 1.25
C SER A 301 19.65 -4.37 0.46
N ASN A 302 19.78 -3.04 0.60
CA ASN A 302 18.97 -2.08 -0.16
C ASN A 302 19.22 -2.16 -1.67
N ALA A 303 20.47 -2.35 -2.10
CA ALA A 303 20.79 -2.51 -3.51
C ALA A 303 20.30 -3.87 -4.05
N LEU A 304 20.37 -4.94 -3.25
CA LEU A 304 19.75 -6.22 -3.59
C LEU A 304 18.23 -6.10 -3.73
N ALA A 305 17.58 -5.40 -2.81
CA ALA A 305 16.13 -5.15 -2.86
C ALA A 305 15.72 -4.41 -4.14
N GLN A 306 16.46 -3.37 -4.56
CA GLN A 306 16.23 -2.70 -5.84
C GLN A 306 16.41 -3.65 -7.03
N ILE A 307 17.45 -4.49 -7.02
CA ILE A 307 17.66 -5.51 -8.06
C ILE A 307 16.48 -6.50 -8.12
N ASP A 308 15.96 -6.93 -6.97
CA ASP A 308 14.86 -7.90 -6.89
C ASP A 308 13.52 -7.33 -7.35
N VAL A 309 13.22 -6.05 -7.06
CA VAL A 309 12.04 -5.37 -7.62
C VAL A 309 12.15 -5.24 -9.14
N ILE A 310 13.32 -4.88 -9.66
CA ILE A 310 13.57 -4.78 -11.10
C ILE A 310 13.46 -6.17 -11.76
N ARG A 311 13.95 -7.23 -11.09
CA ARG A 311 13.78 -8.62 -11.51
C ARG A 311 12.31 -8.99 -11.63
N LEU A 312 11.49 -8.64 -10.63
CA LEU A 312 10.06 -8.95 -10.62
C LEU A 312 9.34 -8.31 -11.82
N HIS A 313 9.59 -7.03 -12.08
CA HIS A 313 9.03 -6.35 -13.26
C HIS A 313 9.55 -6.95 -14.58
N SER A 314 10.85 -7.27 -14.64
CA SER A 314 11.47 -7.90 -15.82
C SER A 314 10.84 -9.25 -16.12
N GLN A 315 10.50 -10.05 -15.11
CA GLN A 315 9.83 -11.33 -15.33
C GLN A 315 8.46 -11.15 -15.99
N ILE A 316 7.71 -10.12 -15.60
CA ILE A 316 6.39 -9.83 -16.17
C ILE A 316 6.53 -9.32 -17.61
N SER A 317 7.34 -8.28 -17.84
CA SER A 317 7.53 -7.74 -19.20
C SER A 317 8.08 -8.79 -20.15
N LYS A 318 8.99 -9.63 -19.67
CA LYS A 318 9.56 -10.74 -20.44
C LYS A 318 8.51 -11.77 -20.82
N THR A 319 7.68 -12.18 -19.86
CA THR A 319 6.60 -13.14 -20.08
C THR A 319 5.58 -12.59 -21.09
N GLN A 320 5.22 -11.31 -20.97
CA GLN A 320 4.36 -10.64 -21.95
C GLN A 320 4.99 -10.62 -23.35
N ALA A 321 6.28 -10.33 -23.47
CA ALA A 321 6.98 -10.32 -24.75
C ALA A 321 7.19 -11.72 -25.36
N ASP A 322 7.27 -12.76 -24.52
CA ASP A 322 7.37 -14.17 -24.93
C ASP A 322 6.01 -14.80 -25.25
N THR A 323 4.91 -14.14 -24.86
CA THR A 323 3.54 -14.57 -25.19
C THR A 323 3.25 -14.33 -26.67
N THR A 324 2.59 -15.30 -27.31
CA THR A 324 2.07 -15.16 -28.68
C THR A 324 0.77 -14.39 -28.66
N TRP A 325 0.79 -13.13 -29.11
CA TRP A 325 -0.40 -12.28 -29.14
C TRP A 325 -1.20 -12.48 -30.43
N ALA A 326 -2.53 -12.43 -30.33
CA ALA A 326 -3.42 -12.48 -31.48
C ALA A 326 -3.35 -11.18 -32.32
N SER A 327 -3.11 -10.04 -31.67
CA SER A 327 -2.91 -8.76 -32.35
C SER A 327 -1.42 -8.50 -32.61
N PRO A 328 -1.02 -8.23 -33.87
CA PRO A 328 0.34 -7.77 -34.19
C PRO A 328 0.74 -6.50 -33.42
N SER A 329 -0.22 -5.59 -33.17
CA SER A 329 -0.01 -4.38 -32.37
C SER A 329 0.40 -4.70 -30.93
N GLN A 330 -0.25 -5.69 -30.31
CA GLN A 330 0.11 -6.16 -28.97
C GLN A 330 1.49 -6.84 -28.96
N GLN A 331 1.81 -7.65 -29.99
CA GLN A 331 3.11 -8.30 -30.11
C GLN A 331 4.26 -7.28 -30.22
N VAL A 332 4.08 -6.23 -31.03
CA VAL A 332 5.05 -5.14 -31.16
C VAL A 332 5.17 -4.41 -29.82
N LEU A 333 4.06 -4.01 -29.21
CA LEU A 333 4.06 -3.27 -27.94
C LEU A 333 4.72 -4.06 -26.80
N ALA A 334 4.40 -5.35 -26.64
CA ALA A 334 5.01 -6.20 -25.61
C ALA A 334 6.54 -6.29 -25.78
N ASN A 335 7.03 -6.44 -27.01
CA ASN A 335 8.47 -6.43 -27.28
C ASN A 335 9.12 -5.07 -26.99
N LEU A 336 8.44 -3.95 -27.28
CA LEU A 336 8.95 -2.61 -26.97
C LEU A 336 9.02 -2.37 -25.45
N ILE A 337 7.98 -2.77 -24.70
CA ILE A 337 7.93 -2.66 -23.25
C ILE A 337 9.07 -3.47 -22.61
N ASP A 338 9.35 -4.68 -23.10
CA ASP A 338 10.47 -5.50 -22.62
C ASP A 338 11.85 -5.02 -23.12
N GLY A 339 11.92 -3.99 -23.97
CA GLY A 339 13.19 -3.47 -24.52
C GLY A 339 13.81 -4.36 -25.60
N ARG A 340 13.03 -5.25 -26.23
CA ARG A 340 13.45 -6.14 -27.32
C ARG A 340 13.27 -5.47 -28.69
N TRP A 341 13.98 -4.36 -28.89
CA TRP A 341 13.85 -3.50 -30.07
C TRP A 341 13.95 -4.24 -31.40
N GLY A 342 14.87 -5.20 -31.52
CA GLY A 342 15.04 -6.01 -32.73
C GLY A 342 13.81 -6.86 -33.05
N LYS A 343 13.27 -7.56 -32.05
CA LYS A 343 12.05 -8.38 -32.21
C LYS A 343 10.82 -7.53 -32.47
N ALA A 344 10.72 -6.35 -31.84
CA ALA A 344 9.65 -5.39 -32.14
C ALA A 344 9.68 -4.92 -33.60
N LEU A 345 10.88 -4.59 -34.10
CA LEU A 345 11.06 -4.18 -35.49
C LEU A 345 10.76 -5.32 -36.48
N GLU A 346 11.17 -6.54 -36.16
CA GLU A 346 10.85 -7.73 -36.95
C GLU A 346 9.34 -7.96 -37.02
N ALA A 347 8.66 -8.00 -35.87
CA ALA A 347 7.20 -8.15 -35.78
C ALA A 347 6.45 -7.04 -36.54
N PHE A 348 6.95 -5.81 -36.51
CA PHE A 348 6.39 -4.71 -37.29
C PHE A 348 6.53 -4.93 -38.81
N LYS A 349 7.69 -5.42 -39.26
CA LYS A 349 7.98 -5.64 -40.69
C LYS A 349 7.23 -6.82 -41.29
N THR A 350 6.98 -7.88 -40.51
CA THR A 350 6.26 -9.07 -40.96
C THR A 350 4.74 -8.86 -41.04
N THR A 351 4.25 -7.73 -40.53
CA THR A 351 2.84 -7.40 -40.49
C THR A 351 2.35 -6.83 -41.83
N HIS A 352 1.18 -7.29 -42.32
CA HIS A 352 0.55 -6.77 -43.54
C HIS A 352 0.30 -5.26 -43.47
N LYS A 353 0.34 -4.56 -44.63
CA LYS A 353 0.22 -3.09 -44.73
C LYS A 353 -1.01 -2.49 -44.05
N GLN A 354 -2.13 -3.22 -43.95
CA GLN A 354 -3.34 -2.75 -43.26
C GLN A 354 -3.11 -2.60 -41.74
N ASN A 355 -2.43 -3.58 -41.15
CA ASN A 355 -2.17 -3.64 -39.70
C ASN A 355 -1.00 -2.73 -39.30
N SER A 356 -0.10 -2.36 -40.23
CA SER A 356 0.97 -1.40 -39.93
C SER A 356 0.47 0.02 -39.65
N LEU A 357 -0.68 0.40 -40.22
CA LEU A 357 -1.37 1.66 -39.91
C LEU A 357 -1.94 1.65 -38.49
N GLU A 358 -2.58 0.55 -38.09
CA GLU A 358 -3.09 0.36 -36.73
C GLU A 358 -1.95 0.45 -35.70
N ILE A 359 -0.86 -0.30 -35.92
CA ILE A 359 0.33 -0.25 -35.07
C ILE A 359 0.88 1.18 -34.97
N SER A 360 0.98 1.88 -36.10
CA SER A 360 1.47 3.27 -36.12
C SER A 360 0.55 4.22 -35.36
N GLN A 361 -0.77 4.01 -35.40
CA GLN A 361 -1.74 4.80 -34.64
C GLN A 361 -1.65 4.51 -33.14
N SER A 362 -1.54 3.24 -32.74
CA SER A 362 -1.35 2.86 -31.34
C SER A 362 -0.05 3.41 -30.76
N LEU A 363 1.05 3.36 -31.52
CA LEU A 363 2.33 3.96 -31.10
C LEU A 363 2.27 5.49 -31.03
N LYS A 364 1.49 6.15 -31.91
CA LYS A 364 1.25 7.60 -31.86
C LYS A 364 0.38 8.03 -30.68
N ALA A 365 -0.53 7.15 -30.25
CA ALA A 365 -1.39 7.36 -29.09
C ALA A 365 -0.62 7.23 -27.76
N ASP A 366 0.60 6.66 -27.78
CA ASP A 366 1.47 6.68 -26.61
C ASP A 366 1.77 8.12 -26.17
N SER A 367 1.54 8.37 -24.89
CA SER A 367 1.68 9.69 -24.28
C SER A 367 3.13 10.03 -23.92
N GLY A 368 4.12 9.31 -24.46
CA GLY A 368 5.55 9.55 -24.25
C GLY A 368 6.27 8.52 -23.39
N ARG A 369 5.58 7.49 -22.87
CA ARG A 369 6.22 6.41 -22.09
C ARG A 369 7.20 5.61 -22.96
N LEU A 370 6.79 5.26 -24.18
CA LEU A 370 7.67 4.57 -25.13
C LEU A 370 8.82 5.46 -25.59
N TRP A 371 8.59 6.76 -25.72
CA TRP A 371 9.67 7.70 -26.08
C TRP A 371 10.71 7.83 -24.97
N SER A 372 10.28 7.97 -23.71
CA SER A 372 11.17 8.00 -22.55
C SER A 372 12.07 6.75 -22.46
N ARG A 373 11.54 5.57 -22.82
CA ARG A 373 12.34 4.33 -22.94
C ARG A 373 13.39 4.42 -24.03
N VAL A 374 13.03 4.93 -25.21
CA VAL A 374 13.99 5.09 -26.31
C VAL A 374 15.11 6.04 -25.93
N GLU A 375 14.79 7.18 -25.31
CA GLU A 375 15.79 8.13 -24.80
C GLU A 375 16.73 7.48 -23.79
N ALA A 376 16.19 6.76 -22.79
CA ALA A 376 16.99 6.07 -21.79
C ALA A 376 17.88 4.96 -22.39
N ALA A 377 17.38 4.23 -23.41
CA ALA A 377 18.19 3.22 -24.10
C ALA A 377 19.36 3.84 -24.87
N LEU A 378 19.13 4.97 -25.55
CA LEU A 378 20.15 5.69 -26.31
C LEU A 378 21.19 6.35 -25.40
N GLU A 379 20.78 6.86 -24.23
CA GLU A 379 21.70 7.42 -23.23
C GLU A 379 22.70 6.37 -22.71
N VAL A 380 22.23 5.14 -22.51
CA VAL A 380 23.08 4.04 -22.01
C VAL A 380 23.88 3.36 -23.12
N ASN A 381 23.30 3.20 -24.32
CA ASN A 381 23.98 2.60 -25.47
C ASN A 381 23.58 3.28 -26.80
N PRO A 382 24.32 4.32 -27.23
CA PRO A 382 24.02 5.06 -28.46
C PRO A 382 24.06 4.22 -29.74
N ASN A 383 24.78 3.09 -29.74
CA ASN A 383 25.04 2.27 -30.92
C ASN A 383 24.07 1.07 -31.08
N GLN A 384 23.02 0.99 -30.25
CA GLN A 384 22.06 -0.10 -30.34
C GLN A 384 21.16 0.08 -31.57
N LYS A 385 21.56 -0.53 -32.71
CA LYS A 385 20.93 -0.41 -34.05
C LYS A 385 19.39 -0.47 -34.05
N GLY A 386 18.77 -1.29 -33.20
CA GLY A 386 17.31 -1.40 -33.09
C GLY A 386 16.63 -0.18 -32.45
N SER A 387 17.23 0.38 -31.38
CA SER A 387 16.71 1.57 -30.70
C SER A 387 16.88 2.83 -31.55
N ALA A 388 18.00 2.95 -32.27
CA ALA A 388 18.23 4.06 -33.21
C ALA A 388 17.28 3.98 -34.43
N SER A 389 17.02 2.78 -34.95
CA SER A 389 16.07 2.58 -36.07
C SER A 389 14.62 2.87 -35.65
N LEU A 390 14.16 2.37 -34.50
CA LEU A 390 12.83 2.70 -33.95
C LEU A 390 12.75 4.16 -33.51
N GLY A 391 13.83 4.71 -32.98
CA GLY A 391 14.00 6.14 -32.72
C GLY A 391 13.84 6.96 -33.99
N SER A 392 14.35 6.51 -35.14
CA SER A 392 14.18 7.14 -36.46
C SER A 392 12.76 7.00 -37.03
N ILE A 393 12.09 5.86 -36.80
CA ILE A 393 10.67 5.65 -37.16
C ILE A 393 9.78 6.56 -36.29
N ASN A 394 10.07 6.63 -35.00
CA ASN A 394 9.30 7.44 -34.05
C ASN A 394 9.64 8.93 -34.16
N SER A 395 10.86 9.30 -34.58
CA SER A 395 11.20 10.70 -34.92
C SER A 395 10.72 11.11 -36.30
N GLY A 396 10.55 10.20 -37.26
CA GLY A 396 9.74 10.43 -38.45
C GLY A 396 8.26 10.70 -38.12
N ILE A 397 7.76 10.09 -37.04
CA ILE A 397 6.43 10.35 -36.45
C ILE A 397 6.42 11.64 -35.59
N THR A 398 7.53 11.99 -34.93
CA THR A 398 7.67 13.18 -34.06
C THR A 398 7.96 14.45 -34.85
N ILE A 399 8.61 14.35 -36.03
CA ILE A 399 8.71 15.45 -36.99
C ILE A 399 7.30 15.96 -37.30
N TRP A 400 6.31 15.07 -37.45
CA TRP A 400 4.89 15.45 -37.58
C TRP A 400 4.28 16.13 -36.35
N ARG A 401 4.72 15.83 -35.12
CA ARG A 401 4.30 16.53 -33.89
C ARG A 401 4.94 17.93 -33.77
N ARG A 402 6.22 18.08 -34.15
CA ARG A 402 6.87 19.41 -34.25
C ARG A 402 6.27 20.26 -35.38
N THR A 403 5.88 19.67 -36.52
CA THR A 403 5.21 20.42 -37.60
C THR A 403 3.77 20.82 -37.24
N ARG A 404 3.04 20.07 -36.39
CA ARG A 404 1.73 20.52 -35.86
C ARG A 404 1.83 21.59 -34.78
N LEU A 405 2.85 21.56 -33.93
CA LEU A 405 3.09 22.66 -32.97
C LEU A 405 3.53 23.95 -33.66
N PHE A 406 4.20 23.86 -34.81
CA PHE A 406 4.50 25.03 -35.65
C PHE A 406 3.30 25.49 -36.51
N MET A 407 2.39 24.59 -36.92
CA MET A 407 1.18 24.99 -37.67
C MET A 407 0.00 25.45 -36.80
N VAL A 408 -0.05 25.12 -35.51
CA VAL A 408 -1.11 25.63 -34.59
C VAL A 408 -0.70 26.96 -33.93
N LYS A 409 0.60 27.27 -33.85
CA LYS A 409 1.07 28.61 -33.43
C LYS A 409 1.13 29.65 -34.56
N GLY A 410 0.84 29.25 -35.80
CA GLY A 410 0.77 30.15 -36.97
C GLY A 410 -0.60 30.75 -37.27
N THR A 411 -1.64 30.39 -36.50
CA THR A 411 -3.04 30.79 -36.78
C THR A 411 -3.76 31.44 -35.59
N ILE A 412 -2.99 32.02 -34.66
CA ILE A 412 -3.47 33.01 -33.68
C ILE A 412 -2.44 34.14 -33.62
N GLN A 413 -2.28 34.81 -34.76
CA GLN A 413 -1.83 36.20 -34.87
C GLN A 413 -2.13 36.66 -36.31
N ARG A 414 -3.40 36.97 -36.54
CA ARG A 414 -3.86 38.05 -37.43
C ARG A 414 -5.15 38.61 -36.86
#